data_AF-N4XQA8-F1
#
_entry.id   AF-N4XQA8-F1
#
_cell.length_a   1.000
_cell.length_b   1.000
_cell.length_c   1.000
_cell.angle_alpha   90.00
_cell.angle_beta   90.00
_cell.angle_gamma   90.00
#
_symmetry.space_group_name_H-M   'P 1'
#
loop_
_entity.id
_entity.type
_entity.pdbx_description
1 polymer ?
#
loop_
_entity_poly.entity_id
_entity_poly.type
_entity_poly.pdbx_seq_one_letter_code
_entity_poly.pdbx_strand_id
1 'polypeptide(L)'
;MPSNQSKTLGNDDQAFWGMAALSAAENKLPDLPGDQPSWLSLAQAVFNTQYRRWDTSTCGGGLRWQIYTFNNGYNYKNSISNGCFFNIASRLYKYIGNDTYAYWAEKAWDWEHAIGLMSDDYHFYDGTDDTQNCTSINHIQWTYNAGIHMAGAAAMWNATQNDTWRGRVQGVMDGINVFFNNSVMTEVACENNGKCDVDQRSFKAYLSRFIAYTAAVAPWTRDQLNPLIQASAQAAAKQCTGGPNQTSCGLRWTDGGVNDGSFGVGEQMSAMEIIQSLLYTTKPGPVTLDKGGISKSNPNAGDTSTDTPITFNSITTGDRAGASILTILVLVSILVGAWWMVS
;
A
#
# COMPACT_ATOMS: atom_id res chain seq x y z
N MET A 1 10.31 12.69 3.11
CA MET A 1 9.50 12.61 4.34
C MET A 1 9.20 14.03 4.82
N PRO A 2 8.11 14.66 4.35
CA PRO A 2 7.76 16.03 4.75
C PRO A 2 7.46 16.09 6.25
N SER A 3 8.10 17.00 7.00
CA SER A 3 7.97 17.10 8.46
C SER A 3 6.53 17.33 8.94
N ASN A 4 5.73 18.07 8.15
CA ASN A 4 4.32 18.36 8.44
C ASN A 4 3.42 17.11 8.45
N GLN A 5 3.87 15.99 7.89
CA GLN A 5 3.11 14.73 7.83
C GLN A 5 3.52 13.74 8.92
N SER A 6 4.42 14.10 9.85
CA SER A 6 4.99 13.19 10.85
C SER A 6 3.97 12.45 11.72
N LYS A 7 2.80 13.05 12.00
CA LYS A 7 1.73 12.43 12.80
C LYS A 7 1.01 11.26 12.12
N THR A 8 1.11 11.16 10.80
CA THR A 8 0.39 10.15 9.99
C THR A 8 1.34 9.41 9.06
N LEU A 9 2.66 9.52 9.25
CA LEU A 9 3.64 8.95 8.34
C LEU A 9 4.06 7.55 8.78
N GLY A 10 3.40 6.54 8.21
CA GLY A 10 3.84 5.16 8.20
C GLY A 10 4.82 4.84 7.07
N ASN A 11 5.37 3.63 7.13
CA ASN A 11 6.21 3.10 6.06
C ASN A 11 5.40 2.83 4.79
N ASP A 12 4.17 2.34 4.94
CA ASP A 12 3.16 2.23 3.89
C ASP A 12 2.84 3.60 3.27
N ASP A 13 2.53 4.63 4.07
CA ASP A 13 2.26 5.98 3.56
C ASP A 13 3.40 6.50 2.67
N GLN A 14 4.64 6.38 3.17
CA GLN A 14 5.82 6.78 2.41
C GLN A 14 6.00 5.93 1.15
N ALA A 15 5.74 4.62 1.23
CA ALA A 15 5.94 3.71 0.13
C ALA A 15 4.93 3.91 -1.00
N PHE A 16 3.68 4.26 -0.73
CA PHE A 16 2.73 4.60 -1.79
C PHE A 16 3.24 5.76 -2.66
N TRP A 17 3.87 6.77 -2.05
CA TRP A 17 4.57 7.83 -2.79
C TRP A 17 5.79 7.32 -3.56
N GLY A 18 6.58 6.42 -2.96
CA GLY A 18 7.72 5.77 -3.63
C GLY A 18 7.30 4.95 -4.85
N MET A 19 6.22 4.18 -4.74
CA MET A 19 5.64 3.40 -5.83
C MET A 19 5.03 4.28 -6.91
N ALA A 20 4.42 5.42 -6.56
CA ALA A 20 3.94 6.38 -7.53
C ALA A 20 5.11 6.96 -8.36
N ALA A 21 6.20 7.37 -7.70
CA ALA A 21 7.41 7.82 -8.37
C ALA A 21 8.04 6.71 -9.23
N LEU A 22 8.09 5.48 -8.74
CA LEU A 22 8.59 4.34 -9.52
C LEU A 22 7.73 4.05 -10.75
N SER A 23 6.41 4.21 -10.63
CA SER A 23 5.47 4.08 -11.75
C SER A 23 5.69 5.20 -12.78
N ALA A 24 5.98 6.42 -12.35
CA ALA A 24 6.33 7.53 -13.23
C ALA A 24 7.61 7.21 -14.04
N ALA A 25 8.66 6.69 -13.38
CA ALA A 25 9.89 6.26 -14.05
C ALA A 25 9.67 5.10 -15.04
N GLU A 26 8.85 4.11 -14.65
CA GLU A 26 8.46 2.95 -15.47
C GLU A 26 7.57 3.30 -16.67
N ASN A 27 6.83 4.41 -16.61
CA ASN A 27 5.94 4.88 -17.68
C ASN A 27 6.54 6.04 -18.49
N LYS A 28 7.83 6.34 -18.31
CA LYS A 28 8.54 7.43 -19.00
C LYS A 28 7.90 8.81 -18.80
N LEU A 29 7.34 9.07 -17.62
CA LEU A 29 6.98 10.44 -17.27
C LEU A 29 8.28 11.27 -17.22
N PRO A 30 8.38 12.41 -17.93
CA PRO A 30 9.59 13.22 -17.91
C PRO A 30 9.94 13.68 -16.50
N ASP A 31 11.23 13.64 -16.16
CA ASP A 31 11.74 14.30 -14.96
C ASP A 31 11.51 15.82 -15.06
N LEU A 32 11.32 16.47 -13.92
CA LEU A 32 11.23 17.93 -13.87
C LEU A 32 12.58 18.57 -14.24
N PRO A 33 12.57 19.74 -14.90
CA PRO A 33 13.80 20.45 -15.23
C PRO A 33 14.51 21.00 -13.98
N GLY A 34 15.81 21.29 -14.12
CA GLY A 34 16.66 21.82 -13.05
C GLY A 34 17.21 20.74 -12.10
N ASP A 35 17.56 21.15 -10.89
CA ASP A 35 18.13 20.27 -9.85
C ASP A 35 17.06 19.57 -8.99
N GLN A 36 15.85 19.40 -9.53
CA GLN A 36 14.78 18.68 -8.84
C GLN A 36 15.06 17.17 -8.83
N PRO A 37 14.62 16.44 -7.78
CA PRO A 37 14.71 14.99 -7.76
C PRO A 37 14.00 14.36 -8.97
N SER A 38 14.64 13.40 -9.60
CA SER A 38 14.03 12.55 -10.62
C SER A 38 13.05 11.55 -10.00
N TRP A 39 12.13 11.01 -10.81
CA TRP A 39 11.19 9.98 -10.36
C TRP A 39 11.89 8.74 -9.80
N LEU A 40 12.95 8.27 -10.48
CA LEU A 40 13.72 7.12 -10.03
C LEU A 40 14.48 7.42 -8.73
N SER A 41 15.07 8.61 -8.58
CA SER A 41 15.76 8.98 -7.34
C SER A 41 14.82 9.06 -6.13
N LEU A 42 13.56 9.48 -6.34
CA LEU A 42 12.55 9.49 -5.28
C LEU A 42 12.21 8.06 -4.82
N ALA A 43 12.05 7.12 -5.75
CA ALA A 43 11.83 5.72 -5.41
C ALA A 43 13.04 5.09 -4.69
N GLN A 44 14.26 5.37 -5.18
CA GLN A 44 15.50 4.95 -4.52
C GLN A 44 15.62 5.54 -3.11
N ALA A 45 15.25 6.81 -2.92
CA ALA A 45 15.24 7.44 -1.60
C ALA A 45 14.30 6.73 -0.62
N VAL A 46 13.08 6.40 -1.06
CA VAL A 46 12.13 5.68 -0.20
C VAL A 46 12.70 4.32 0.21
N PHE A 47 13.23 3.54 -0.73
CA PHE A 47 13.90 2.28 -0.43
C PHE A 47 15.06 2.47 0.56
N ASN A 48 15.96 3.43 0.30
CA ASN A 48 17.15 3.70 1.12
C ASN A 48 16.79 4.10 2.56
N THR A 49 15.69 4.84 2.76
CA THR A 49 15.18 5.14 4.10
C THR A 49 14.52 3.94 4.77
N GLN A 50 13.84 3.07 4.02
CA GLN A 50 13.12 1.93 4.58
C GLN A 50 14.06 0.78 4.97
N TYR A 51 15.02 0.39 4.14
CA TYR A 51 15.89 -0.75 4.49
C TYR A 51 16.71 -0.47 5.76
N ARG A 52 17.06 0.80 6.05
CA ARG A 52 17.72 1.22 7.30
C ARG A 52 16.84 1.06 8.53
N ARG A 53 15.51 1.04 8.36
CA ARG A 53 14.52 0.85 9.43
C ARG A 53 14.06 -0.60 9.58
N TRP A 54 14.62 -1.52 8.80
CA TRP A 54 14.35 -2.95 8.97
C TRP A 54 14.76 -3.39 10.37
N ASP A 55 13.78 -3.73 11.20
CA ASP A 55 13.99 -3.93 12.64
C ASP A 55 14.25 -5.40 12.96
N THR A 56 15.51 -5.76 13.17
CA THR A 56 15.92 -7.12 13.57
C THR A 56 15.88 -7.36 15.08
N SER A 57 15.51 -6.36 15.89
CA SER A 57 15.45 -6.51 17.36
C SER A 57 14.22 -7.27 17.83
N THR A 58 13.13 -7.25 17.04
CA THR A 58 11.89 -7.99 17.30
C THR A 58 11.47 -8.78 16.07
N CYS A 59 10.86 -9.94 16.29
CA CYS A 59 10.24 -10.76 15.24
C CYS A 59 11.17 -11.18 14.08
N GLY A 60 12.49 -11.26 14.32
CA GLY A 60 13.48 -11.68 13.32
C GLY A 60 13.67 -10.71 12.15
N GLY A 61 13.06 -9.52 12.16
CA GLY A 61 13.07 -8.60 11.03
C GLY A 61 11.74 -7.84 10.88
N GLY A 62 11.56 -7.25 9.71
CA GLY A 62 10.34 -6.56 9.30
C GLY A 62 10.37 -5.07 9.62
N LEU A 63 9.65 -4.33 8.78
CA LEU A 63 9.25 -2.96 9.06
C LEU A 63 8.06 -2.96 10.01
N ARG A 64 8.09 -2.01 10.95
CA ARG A 64 6.91 -1.55 11.69
C ARG A 64 6.01 -0.76 10.75
N TRP A 65 4.73 -0.68 11.09
CA TRP A 65 3.77 0.16 10.38
C TRP A 65 4.21 1.62 10.43
N GLN A 66 4.37 2.17 11.62
CA GLN A 66 4.74 3.57 11.79
C GLN A 66 6.25 3.81 11.75
N ILE A 67 6.66 4.98 11.23
CA ILE A 67 8.08 5.40 11.22
C ILE A 67 8.48 5.99 12.58
N TYR A 68 7.60 6.78 13.19
CA TYR A 68 7.90 7.48 14.42
C TYR A 68 7.33 6.76 15.64
N THR A 69 8.15 6.66 16.71
CA THR A 69 7.82 5.93 17.95
C THR A 69 6.61 6.46 18.70
N PHE A 70 6.23 7.72 18.46
CA PHE A 70 5.08 8.36 19.10
C PHE A 70 3.76 8.14 18.36
N ASN A 71 3.78 7.53 17.16
CA ASN A 71 2.56 7.22 16.43
C ASN A 71 1.94 5.91 16.94
N ASN A 72 0.61 5.91 17.05
CA ASN A 72 -0.14 4.70 17.38
C ASN A 72 0.09 3.64 16.29
N GLY A 73 0.38 2.40 16.70
CA GLY A 73 0.71 1.31 15.77
C GLY A 73 2.21 1.18 15.47
N TYR A 74 3.10 1.90 16.15
CA TYR A 74 4.54 1.69 16.02
C TYR A 74 5.00 0.28 16.43
N ASN A 75 4.30 -0.36 17.37
CA ASN A 75 4.53 -1.76 17.73
C ASN A 75 3.91 -2.76 16.74
N TYR A 76 3.08 -2.31 15.80
CA TYR A 76 2.45 -3.17 14.83
C TYR A 76 3.37 -3.39 13.62
N LYS A 77 3.66 -4.64 13.28
CA LYS A 77 4.32 -5.02 12.02
C LYS A 77 3.25 -5.57 11.09
N ASN A 78 2.99 -4.86 9.99
CA ASN A 78 1.89 -5.17 9.08
C ASN A 78 2.39 -5.56 7.69
N SER A 79 1.57 -6.32 6.98
CA SER A 79 1.90 -6.81 5.64
C SER A 79 1.95 -5.69 4.61
N ILE A 80 1.18 -4.60 4.79
CA ILE A 80 1.21 -3.52 3.80
C ILE A 80 2.55 -2.78 3.79
N SER A 81 3.15 -2.50 4.96
CA SER A 81 4.44 -1.80 5.02
C SER A 81 5.57 -2.66 4.44
N ASN A 82 5.55 -3.96 4.73
CA ASN A 82 6.55 -4.92 4.27
C ASN A 82 6.35 -5.27 2.79
N GLY A 83 5.11 -5.51 2.35
CA GLY A 83 4.75 -5.70 0.95
C GLY A 83 5.04 -4.50 0.06
N CYS A 84 4.84 -3.28 0.57
CA CYS A 84 5.28 -2.06 -0.07
C CYS A 84 6.79 -2.02 -0.31
N PHE A 85 7.58 -2.31 0.74
CA PHE A 85 9.03 -2.37 0.65
C PHE A 85 9.50 -3.45 -0.33
N PHE A 86 8.90 -4.64 -0.25
CA PHE A 86 9.11 -5.75 -1.17
C PHE A 86 8.81 -5.36 -2.63
N ASN A 87 7.67 -4.69 -2.88
CA ASN A 87 7.27 -4.26 -4.22
C ASN A 87 8.24 -3.23 -4.81
N ILE A 88 8.66 -2.24 -4.01
CA ILE A 88 9.65 -1.23 -4.42
C ILE A 88 10.99 -1.91 -4.72
N ALA A 89 11.48 -2.78 -3.84
CA ALA A 89 12.72 -3.52 -4.04
C ALA A 89 12.67 -4.36 -5.33
N SER A 90 11.61 -5.13 -5.52
CA SER A 90 11.41 -5.97 -6.70
C SER A 90 11.39 -5.17 -8.01
N ARG A 91 10.69 -4.04 -8.01
CA ARG A 91 10.57 -3.17 -9.20
C ARG A 91 11.85 -2.39 -9.46
N LEU A 92 12.58 -1.95 -8.43
CA LEU A 92 13.92 -1.36 -8.59
C LEU A 92 14.91 -2.38 -9.13
N TYR A 93 14.85 -3.64 -8.68
CA TYR A 93 15.67 -4.72 -9.25
C TYR A 93 15.35 -4.93 -10.74
N LYS A 94 14.07 -5.07 -11.09
CA LYS A 94 13.64 -5.16 -12.50
C LYS A 94 14.09 -3.94 -13.32
N TYR A 95 14.04 -2.73 -12.76
CA TYR A 95 14.35 -1.50 -13.49
C TYR A 95 15.86 -1.29 -13.70
N ILE A 96 16.66 -1.52 -12.67
CA ILE A 96 18.10 -1.15 -12.61
C ILE A 96 19.02 -2.37 -12.73
N GLY A 97 18.58 -3.55 -12.29
CA GLY A 97 19.41 -4.78 -12.28
C GLY A 97 20.43 -4.85 -11.14
N ASN A 98 20.26 -4.09 -10.05
CA ASN A 98 21.18 -4.12 -8.91
C ASN A 98 20.74 -5.17 -7.87
N ASP A 99 21.60 -6.17 -7.63
CA ASP A 99 21.36 -7.31 -6.74
C ASP A 99 21.03 -6.95 -5.29
N THR A 100 21.40 -5.76 -4.82
CA THR A 100 21.00 -5.28 -3.49
C THR A 100 19.48 -5.21 -3.36
N TYR A 101 18.80 -4.75 -4.40
CA TYR A 101 17.33 -4.70 -4.41
C TYR A 101 16.72 -6.11 -4.44
N ALA A 102 17.30 -7.05 -5.19
CA ALA A 102 16.86 -8.46 -5.19
C ALA A 102 17.01 -9.10 -3.82
N TYR A 103 18.17 -8.91 -3.16
CA TYR A 103 18.43 -9.42 -1.81
C TYR A 103 17.37 -8.94 -0.81
N TRP A 104 17.04 -7.65 -0.82
CA TRP A 104 16.02 -7.10 0.08
C TRP A 104 14.60 -7.54 -0.27
N ALA A 105 14.30 -7.75 -1.56
CA ALA A 105 13.03 -8.33 -1.99
C ALA A 105 12.86 -9.77 -1.49
N GLU A 106 13.87 -10.62 -1.65
CA GLU A 106 13.86 -11.99 -1.14
C GLU A 106 13.75 -12.01 0.39
N LYS A 107 14.53 -11.18 1.08
CA LYS A 107 14.50 -11.08 2.53
C LYS A 107 13.14 -10.65 3.09
N ALA A 108 12.47 -9.70 2.44
CA ALA A 108 11.15 -9.25 2.87
C ALA A 108 10.09 -10.36 2.67
N TRP A 109 10.10 -10.99 1.49
CA TRP A 109 9.21 -12.11 1.16
C TRP A 109 9.36 -13.27 2.14
N ASP A 110 10.59 -13.71 2.36
CA ASP A 110 10.88 -14.86 3.22
C ASP A 110 10.55 -14.54 4.69
N TRP A 111 10.72 -13.29 5.12
CA TRP A 111 10.34 -12.86 6.47
C TRP A 111 8.82 -12.90 6.69
N GLU A 112 7.99 -12.39 5.78
CA GLU A 112 6.54 -12.42 5.94
C GLU A 112 5.99 -13.84 6.01
N HIS A 113 6.55 -14.77 5.23
CA HIS A 113 6.26 -16.20 5.34
C HIS A 113 6.68 -16.76 6.70
N ALA A 114 7.93 -16.53 7.10
CA ALA A 114 8.50 -17.11 8.31
C ALA A 114 7.76 -16.69 9.60
N ILE A 115 7.22 -15.48 9.65
CA ILE A 115 6.45 -14.99 10.80
C ILE A 115 4.95 -15.29 10.71
N GLY A 116 4.48 -15.89 9.61
CA GLY A 116 3.08 -16.27 9.43
C GLY A 116 2.15 -15.14 9.00
N LEU A 117 2.67 -14.03 8.47
CA LEU A 117 1.83 -13.01 7.80
C LEU A 117 1.42 -13.44 6.39
N MET A 118 2.16 -14.37 5.78
CA MET A 118 1.78 -15.07 4.57
C MET A 118 1.64 -16.56 4.87
N SER A 119 0.50 -17.16 4.52
CA SER A 119 0.29 -18.61 4.64
C SER A 119 1.01 -19.39 3.53
N ASP A 120 1.12 -20.72 3.70
CA ASP A 120 1.63 -21.61 2.65
C ASP A 120 0.78 -21.60 1.37
N ASP A 121 -0.51 -21.24 1.50
CA ASP A 121 -1.47 -21.06 0.41
C ASP A 121 -1.51 -19.61 -0.13
N TYR A 122 -0.50 -18.80 0.18
CA TYR A 122 -0.34 -17.42 -0.31
C TYR A 122 -1.48 -16.46 0.09
N HIS A 123 -2.12 -16.69 1.23
CA HIS A 123 -3.01 -15.72 1.85
C HIS A 123 -2.19 -14.73 2.69
N PHE A 124 -2.39 -13.43 2.46
CA PHE A 124 -1.71 -12.36 3.19
C PHE A 124 -2.64 -11.79 4.26
N TYR A 125 -2.23 -11.93 5.51
CA TYR A 125 -2.93 -11.42 6.68
C TYR A 125 -2.53 -9.97 6.98
N ASP A 126 -3.20 -9.31 7.91
CA ASP A 126 -3.07 -7.86 8.11
C ASP A 126 -1.75 -7.49 8.80
N GLY A 127 -1.41 -8.18 9.89
CA GLY A 127 -0.24 -7.84 10.68
C GLY A 127 -0.23 -8.52 12.05
N THR A 128 0.72 -8.08 12.88
CA THR A 128 0.94 -8.63 14.22
C THR A 128 1.66 -7.61 15.11
N ASP A 129 1.64 -7.83 16.43
CA ASP A 129 2.21 -6.93 17.43
C ASP A 129 3.57 -7.45 17.92
N ASP A 130 4.59 -6.61 17.83
CA ASP A 130 5.94 -6.99 18.20
C ASP A 130 6.15 -7.14 19.71
N THR A 131 5.29 -6.52 20.52
CA THR A 131 5.26 -6.72 21.99
C THR A 131 4.76 -8.11 22.38
N GLN A 132 4.13 -8.82 21.43
CA GLN A 132 3.65 -10.19 21.58
C GLN A 132 4.51 -11.17 20.76
N ASN A 133 5.78 -10.84 20.54
CA ASN A 133 6.73 -11.64 19.75
C ASN A 133 6.22 -11.98 18.33
N CYS A 134 5.30 -11.17 17.79
CA CYS A 134 4.66 -11.42 16.50
C CYS A 134 3.93 -12.78 16.41
N THR A 135 3.48 -13.36 17.53
CA THR A 135 2.84 -14.69 17.53
C THR A 135 1.32 -14.63 17.37
N SER A 136 0.72 -13.45 17.54
CA SER A 136 -0.72 -13.24 17.38
C SER A 136 -0.98 -12.54 16.05
N ILE A 137 -1.42 -13.31 15.06
CA ILE A 137 -1.65 -12.80 13.70
C ILE A 137 -3.09 -12.29 13.57
N ASN A 138 -3.23 -11.06 13.07
CA ASN A 138 -4.52 -10.53 12.62
C ASN A 138 -4.84 -11.08 11.23
N HIS A 139 -5.72 -12.07 11.17
CA HIS A 139 -6.03 -12.82 9.94
C HIS A 139 -6.99 -12.10 8.97
N ILE A 140 -7.27 -10.81 9.17
CA ILE A 140 -8.03 -10.03 8.19
C ILE A 140 -7.25 -10.01 6.87
N GLN A 141 -7.96 -10.28 5.78
CA GLN A 141 -7.40 -10.27 4.43
C GLN A 141 -7.94 -9.06 3.68
N TRP A 142 -7.01 -8.29 3.10
CA TRP A 142 -7.30 -7.11 2.31
C TRP A 142 -6.78 -7.28 0.89
N THR A 143 -7.53 -6.82 -0.09
CA THR A 143 -7.19 -6.99 -1.52
C THR A 143 -5.81 -6.42 -1.86
N TYR A 144 -5.46 -5.27 -1.27
CA TYR A 144 -4.21 -4.58 -1.55
C TYR A 144 -2.96 -5.32 -1.03
N ASN A 145 -3.06 -6.13 0.03
CA ASN A 145 -1.96 -6.92 0.56
C ASN A 145 -1.63 -8.01 -0.46
N ALA A 146 -2.60 -8.78 -0.92
CA ALA A 146 -2.31 -9.78 -1.97
C ALA A 146 -1.86 -9.12 -3.28
N GLY A 147 -2.49 -8.00 -3.67
CA GLY A 147 -2.15 -7.28 -4.90
C GLY A 147 -0.70 -6.78 -4.94
N ILE A 148 -0.22 -6.16 -3.85
CA ILE A 148 1.13 -5.58 -3.80
C ILE A 148 2.22 -6.65 -3.89
N HIS A 149 2.00 -7.80 -3.24
CA HIS A 149 2.89 -8.96 -3.30
C HIS A 149 2.87 -9.64 -4.66
N MET A 150 1.70 -9.76 -5.30
CA MET A 150 1.59 -10.28 -6.65
C MET A 150 2.42 -9.46 -7.64
N ALA A 151 2.29 -8.13 -7.60
CA ALA A 151 3.05 -7.24 -8.49
C ALA A 151 4.57 -7.29 -8.22
N GLY A 152 4.98 -7.40 -6.96
CA GLY A 152 6.41 -7.56 -6.61
C GLY A 152 6.97 -8.89 -7.12
N ALA A 153 6.27 -10.00 -6.87
CA ALA A 153 6.65 -11.32 -7.35
C ALA A 153 6.71 -11.38 -8.89
N ALA A 154 5.77 -10.72 -9.57
CA ALA A 154 5.76 -10.62 -11.02
C ALA A 154 6.95 -9.81 -11.56
N ALA A 155 7.36 -8.75 -10.86
CA ALA A 155 8.57 -8.00 -11.19
C ALA A 155 9.84 -8.83 -11.02
N MET A 156 9.95 -9.61 -9.93
CA MET A 156 11.06 -10.53 -9.70
C MET A 156 11.11 -11.64 -10.74
N TRP A 157 9.97 -12.24 -11.10
CA TRP A 157 9.89 -13.19 -12.20
C TRP A 157 10.31 -12.54 -13.52
N ASN A 158 9.85 -11.32 -13.81
CA ASN A 158 10.22 -10.63 -15.05
C ASN A 158 11.73 -10.43 -15.16
N ALA A 159 12.40 -10.06 -14.06
CA ALA A 159 13.84 -9.84 -14.01
C ALA A 159 14.66 -11.14 -14.09
N THR A 160 14.21 -12.21 -13.43
CA THR A 160 15.00 -13.45 -13.26
C THR A 160 14.62 -14.58 -14.21
N GLN A 161 13.36 -14.59 -14.67
CA GLN A 161 12.72 -15.68 -15.42
C GLN A 161 12.82 -17.06 -14.75
N ASN A 162 12.99 -17.11 -13.42
CA ASN A 162 13.17 -18.37 -12.69
C ASN A 162 11.85 -19.01 -12.23
N ASP A 163 11.88 -20.33 -12.00
CA ASP A 163 10.69 -21.10 -11.62
C ASP A 163 10.20 -20.79 -10.20
N THR A 164 11.09 -20.38 -9.29
CA THR A 164 10.72 -19.99 -7.92
C THR A 164 9.74 -18.81 -7.94
N TRP A 165 10.09 -17.73 -8.62
CA TRP A 165 9.21 -16.55 -8.73
C TRP A 165 7.98 -16.83 -9.58
N ARG A 166 8.08 -17.72 -10.57
CA ARG A 166 6.91 -18.18 -11.33
C ARG A 166 5.90 -18.88 -10.42
N GLY A 167 6.36 -19.81 -9.58
CA GLY A 167 5.53 -20.52 -8.60
C GLY A 167 4.91 -19.57 -7.59
N ARG A 168 5.68 -18.59 -7.09
CA ARG A 168 5.18 -17.54 -6.18
C ARG A 168 4.08 -16.70 -6.84
N VAL A 169 4.25 -16.26 -8.09
CA VAL A 169 3.19 -15.52 -8.81
C VAL A 169 1.93 -16.37 -8.97
N GLN A 170 2.06 -17.64 -9.36
CA GLN A 170 0.92 -18.54 -9.49
C GLN A 170 0.20 -18.72 -8.14
N GLY A 171 0.93 -18.97 -7.06
CA GLY A 171 0.37 -19.11 -5.72
C GLY A 171 -0.45 -17.89 -5.29
N VAL A 172 0.08 -16.67 -5.50
CA VAL A 172 -0.68 -15.45 -5.18
C VAL A 172 -1.91 -15.28 -6.08
N MET A 173 -1.84 -15.62 -7.38
CA MET A 173 -3.01 -15.59 -8.27
C MET A 173 -4.11 -16.57 -7.83
N ASP A 174 -3.73 -17.71 -7.24
CA ASP A 174 -4.68 -18.67 -6.70
C ASP A 174 -5.26 -18.17 -5.36
N GLY A 175 -4.42 -17.55 -4.52
CA GLY A 175 -4.81 -16.96 -3.23
C GLY A 175 -5.78 -15.78 -3.36
N ILE A 176 -5.67 -14.95 -4.41
CA ILE A 176 -6.59 -13.80 -4.60
C ILE A 176 -8.03 -14.20 -4.90
N ASN A 177 -8.31 -15.48 -5.21
CA ASN A 177 -9.67 -15.95 -5.50
C ASN A 177 -10.66 -15.66 -4.36
N VAL A 178 -10.18 -15.54 -3.12
CA VAL A 178 -11.02 -15.15 -1.97
C VAL A 178 -11.69 -13.78 -2.17
N PHE A 179 -11.05 -12.88 -2.94
CA PHE A 179 -11.54 -11.53 -3.21
C PHE A 179 -12.48 -11.44 -4.41
N PHE A 180 -12.91 -12.57 -4.99
CA PHE A 180 -13.80 -12.58 -6.15
C PHE A 180 -15.08 -13.36 -5.86
N ASN A 181 -16.22 -12.69 -6.01
CA ASN A 181 -17.54 -13.31 -5.99
C ASN A 181 -18.08 -13.36 -7.42
N ASN A 182 -18.24 -14.57 -7.98
CA ASN A 182 -18.60 -14.76 -9.39
C ASN A 182 -17.69 -13.96 -10.35
N SER A 183 -16.38 -14.01 -10.13
CA SER A 183 -15.34 -13.25 -10.86
C SER A 183 -15.36 -11.73 -10.67
N VAL A 184 -16.21 -11.20 -9.78
CA VAL A 184 -16.28 -9.76 -9.48
C VAL A 184 -15.57 -9.47 -8.17
N MET A 185 -14.62 -8.53 -8.22
CA MET A 185 -13.79 -8.14 -7.07
C MET A 185 -14.61 -7.51 -5.93
N THR A 186 -14.33 -7.93 -4.70
CA THR A 186 -14.98 -7.45 -3.48
C THR A 186 -13.98 -7.36 -2.31
N GLU A 187 -14.18 -6.40 -1.42
CA GLU A 187 -13.47 -6.38 -0.13
C GLU A 187 -14.16 -7.26 0.92
N VAL A 188 -13.66 -8.47 1.09
CA VAL A 188 -14.29 -9.53 1.91
C VAL A 188 -14.47 -9.16 3.39
N ALA A 189 -13.59 -8.31 3.91
CA ALA A 189 -13.59 -7.94 5.33
C ALA A 189 -14.65 -6.89 5.69
N CYS A 190 -15.05 -6.03 4.75
CA CYS A 190 -15.82 -4.83 5.07
C CYS A 190 -16.96 -4.49 4.09
N GLU A 191 -16.92 -4.99 2.85
CA GLU A 191 -17.86 -4.56 1.79
C GLU A 191 -19.27 -5.12 2.06
N ASN A 192 -19.34 -6.39 2.45
CA ASN A 192 -20.58 -7.13 2.72
C ASN A 192 -21.39 -6.59 3.91
N ASN A 193 -20.72 -5.96 4.87
CA ASN A 193 -21.32 -5.42 6.10
C ASN A 193 -21.39 -3.89 6.11
N GLY A 194 -20.90 -3.23 5.05
CA GLY A 194 -20.90 -1.78 4.90
C GLY A 194 -20.00 -1.04 5.89
N LYS A 195 -18.95 -1.70 6.43
CA LYS A 195 -18.04 -1.12 7.42
C LYS A 195 -16.70 -0.66 6.85
N CYS A 196 -16.56 -0.60 5.53
CA CYS A 196 -15.32 -0.09 4.93
C CYS A 196 -15.08 1.37 5.32
N ASP A 197 -13.93 1.63 5.93
CA ASP A 197 -13.46 2.99 6.20
C ASP A 197 -12.95 3.67 4.91
N VAL A 198 -12.44 4.89 5.05
CA VAL A 198 -11.98 5.72 3.92
C VAL A 198 -10.83 5.06 3.15
N ASP A 199 -9.92 4.38 3.85
CA ASP A 199 -8.76 3.75 3.24
C ASP A 199 -9.18 2.48 2.51
N GLN A 200 -9.97 1.64 3.17
CA GLN A 200 -10.44 0.35 2.67
C GLN A 200 -11.27 0.48 1.39
N ARG A 201 -11.99 1.60 1.23
CA ARG A 201 -12.73 1.92 -0.01
C ARG A 201 -11.84 2.09 -1.23
N SER A 202 -10.54 2.31 -1.05
CA SER A 202 -9.56 2.43 -2.15
C SER A 202 -8.82 1.13 -2.46
N PHE A 203 -8.93 0.09 -1.62
CA PHE A 203 -8.06 -1.09 -1.74
C PHE A 203 -8.24 -1.86 -3.05
N LYS A 204 -9.47 -1.96 -3.55
CA LYS A 204 -9.77 -2.56 -4.86
C LYS A 204 -9.07 -1.83 -6.01
N ALA A 205 -8.82 -0.52 -5.89
CA ALA A 205 -8.06 0.23 -6.89
C ALA A 205 -6.65 -0.34 -7.05
N TYR A 206 -6.00 -0.68 -5.94
CA TYR A 206 -4.64 -1.19 -5.94
C TYR A 206 -4.57 -2.62 -6.50
N LEU A 207 -5.45 -3.53 -6.08
CA LEU A 207 -5.50 -4.86 -6.66
C LEU A 207 -5.79 -4.81 -8.16
N SER A 208 -6.70 -3.94 -8.60
CA SER A 208 -7.01 -3.74 -10.03
C SER A 208 -5.78 -3.33 -10.84
N ARG A 209 -4.99 -2.38 -10.33
CA ARG A 209 -3.74 -1.93 -10.93
C ARG A 209 -2.68 -3.03 -10.97
N PHE A 210 -2.53 -3.75 -9.86
CA PHE A 210 -1.48 -4.76 -9.71
C PHE A 210 -1.77 -6.04 -10.50
N ILE A 211 -3.04 -6.42 -10.68
CA ILE A 211 -3.42 -7.48 -11.62
C ILE A 211 -3.01 -7.09 -13.06
N ALA A 212 -3.30 -5.87 -13.50
CA ALA A 212 -2.91 -5.41 -14.84
C ALA A 212 -1.40 -5.30 -15.01
N TYR A 213 -0.68 -4.80 -14.00
CA TYR A 213 0.79 -4.79 -14.00
C TYR A 213 1.35 -6.21 -14.16
N THR A 214 0.83 -7.17 -13.40
CA THR A 214 1.22 -8.58 -13.45
C THR A 214 1.00 -9.16 -14.83
N ALA A 215 -0.19 -8.96 -15.42
CA ALA A 215 -0.51 -9.39 -16.78
C ALA A 215 0.38 -8.74 -17.85
N ALA A 216 0.86 -7.52 -17.61
CA ALA A 216 1.78 -6.83 -18.51
C ALA A 216 3.20 -7.40 -18.45
N VAL A 217 3.75 -7.62 -17.25
CA VAL A 217 5.15 -8.07 -17.06
C VAL A 217 5.32 -9.59 -17.06
N ALA A 218 4.26 -10.34 -16.82
CA ALA A 218 4.22 -11.80 -16.81
C ALA A 218 3.09 -12.33 -17.73
N PRO A 219 3.28 -12.32 -19.07
CA PRO A 219 2.20 -12.60 -20.02
C PRO A 219 1.51 -13.96 -19.89
N TRP A 220 2.16 -14.96 -19.28
CA TRP A 220 1.57 -16.28 -19.03
C TRP A 220 0.44 -16.27 -17.99
N THR A 221 0.31 -15.18 -17.21
CA THR A 221 -0.76 -15.00 -16.21
C THR A 221 -2.09 -14.55 -16.82
N ARG A 222 -2.08 -14.12 -18.08
CA ARG A 222 -3.21 -13.43 -18.73
C ARG A 222 -4.46 -14.28 -18.83
N ASP A 223 -4.31 -15.58 -19.06
CA ASP A 223 -5.45 -16.49 -19.21
C ASP A 223 -6.28 -16.59 -17.91
N GLN A 224 -5.62 -16.52 -16.75
CA GLN A 224 -6.27 -16.52 -15.44
C GLN A 224 -6.75 -15.12 -15.03
N LEU A 225 -5.95 -14.08 -15.29
CA LEU A 225 -6.24 -12.73 -14.81
C LEU A 225 -7.25 -11.96 -15.68
N ASN A 226 -7.21 -12.11 -17.01
CA ASN A 226 -8.08 -11.33 -17.90
C ASN A 226 -9.58 -11.54 -17.62
N PRO A 227 -10.09 -12.77 -17.37
CA PRO A 227 -11.50 -12.96 -17.01
C PRO A 227 -11.90 -12.18 -15.75
N LEU A 228 -11.05 -12.14 -14.73
CA LEU A 228 -11.28 -11.41 -13.48
C LEU A 228 -11.30 -9.89 -13.71
N ILE A 229 -10.37 -9.37 -14.52
CA ILE A 229 -10.33 -7.95 -14.93
C ILE A 229 -11.62 -7.59 -15.66
N GLN A 230 -12.01 -8.38 -16.67
CA GLN A 230 -13.16 -8.10 -17.52
C GLN A 230 -14.47 -8.11 -16.74
N ALA A 231 -14.72 -9.16 -15.95
CA ALA A 231 -15.92 -9.29 -15.14
C ALA A 231 -16.03 -8.14 -14.11
N SER A 232 -14.94 -7.84 -13.41
CA SER A 232 -14.91 -6.75 -12.43
C SER A 232 -15.09 -5.37 -13.07
N ALA A 233 -14.48 -5.11 -14.23
CA ALA A 233 -14.62 -3.84 -14.96
C ALA A 233 -16.06 -3.63 -15.45
N GLN A 234 -16.69 -4.67 -16.00
CA GLN A 234 -18.10 -4.60 -16.42
C GLN A 234 -19.02 -4.34 -15.23
N ALA A 235 -18.81 -5.05 -14.12
CA ALA A 235 -19.60 -4.90 -12.91
C ALA A 235 -19.45 -3.50 -12.29
N ALA A 236 -18.22 -2.99 -12.21
CA ALA A 236 -17.93 -1.63 -11.76
C ALA A 236 -18.62 -0.58 -12.63
N ALA A 237 -18.48 -0.68 -13.96
CA ALA A 237 -19.11 0.26 -14.89
C ALA A 237 -20.64 0.25 -14.79
N LYS A 238 -21.25 -0.93 -14.60
CA LYS A 238 -22.71 -1.08 -14.53
C LYS A 238 -23.35 -0.30 -13.39
N GLN A 239 -22.66 -0.18 -12.26
CA GLN A 239 -23.16 0.53 -11.08
C GLN A 239 -22.77 2.02 -11.03
N CYS A 240 -21.95 2.52 -11.97
CA CYS A 240 -21.56 3.94 -12.06
C CYS A 240 -22.69 4.84 -12.57
N THR A 241 -23.85 4.79 -11.92
CA THR A 241 -25.08 5.50 -12.27
C THR A 241 -25.55 6.43 -11.15
N GLY A 242 -24.73 6.64 -10.12
CA GLY A 242 -25.06 7.43 -8.94
C GLY A 242 -24.75 8.93 -9.07
N GLY A 243 -25.10 9.68 -8.04
CA GLY A 243 -24.80 11.11 -7.92
C GLY A 243 -25.63 12.02 -8.84
N PRO A 244 -25.44 13.36 -8.75
CA PRO A 244 -26.25 14.34 -9.49
C PRO A 244 -26.18 14.18 -11.02
N ASN A 245 -25.04 13.72 -11.52
CA ASN A 245 -24.79 13.55 -12.96
C ASN A 245 -25.04 12.12 -13.47
N GLN A 246 -25.47 11.20 -12.60
CA GLN A 246 -25.65 9.77 -12.93
C GLN A 246 -24.37 9.09 -13.46
N THR A 247 -23.21 9.48 -12.94
CA THR A 247 -21.90 8.95 -13.34
C THR A 247 -21.03 8.53 -12.15
N SER A 248 -21.47 8.79 -10.91
CA SER A 248 -20.68 8.46 -9.73
C SER A 248 -20.70 6.96 -9.50
N CYS A 249 -19.52 6.38 -9.34
CA CYS A 249 -19.34 4.97 -8.98
C CYS A 249 -19.43 4.77 -7.47
N GLY A 250 -20.13 3.72 -7.07
CA GLY A 250 -20.12 3.15 -5.72
C GLY A 250 -19.05 2.08 -5.52
N LEU A 251 -18.98 1.55 -4.30
CA LEU A 251 -18.01 0.55 -3.88
C LEU A 251 -18.44 -0.86 -4.30
N ARG A 252 -19.72 -1.23 -4.11
CA ARG A 252 -20.21 -2.60 -4.35
C ARG A 252 -20.43 -2.90 -5.82
N TRP A 253 -19.64 -3.83 -6.35
CA TRP A 253 -19.75 -4.25 -7.76
C TRP A 253 -20.54 -5.55 -7.92
N THR A 254 -20.71 -6.30 -6.83
CA THR A 254 -21.37 -7.61 -6.80
C THR A 254 -22.90 -7.53 -6.80
N ASP A 255 -23.48 -6.35 -6.54
CA ASP A 255 -24.93 -6.13 -6.40
C ASP A 255 -25.64 -5.94 -7.76
N GLY A 256 -25.20 -6.63 -8.80
CA GLY A 256 -25.92 -6.71 -10.08
C GLY A 256 -26.08 -5.38 -10.83
N GLY A 257 -25.27 -4.36 -10.53
CA GLY A 257 -25.36 -3.01 -11.12
C GLY A 257 -26.12 -1.99 -10.28
N VAL A 258 -26.59 -2.36 -9.08
CA VAL A 258 -27.18 -1.41 -8.14
C VAL A 258 -26.07 -0.57 -7.53
N ASN A 259 -26.17 0.76 -7.67
CA ASN A 259 -25.30 1.69 -6.96
C ASN A 259 -25.64 1.70 -5.46
N ASP A 260 -24.65 1.54 -4.61
CA ASP A 260 -24.82 1.43 -3.15
C ASP A 260 -24.87 2.80 -2.42
N GLY A 261 -24.79 3.91 -3.14
CA GLY A 261 -24.81 5.27 -2.59
C GLY A 261 -23.51 5.69 -1.90
N SER A 262 -22.46 4.85 -1.92
CA SER A 262 -21.15 5.23 -1.42
C SER A 262 -20.44 6.10 -2.46
N PHE A 263 -20.10 7.34 -2.09
CA PHE A 263 -19.40 8.25 -2.99
C PHE A 263 -18.17 8.84 -2.28
N GLY A 264 -17.03 8.70 -2.93
CA GLY A 264 -15.75 9.19 -2.45
C GLY A 264 -14.63 8.92 -3.43
N VAL A 265 -13.43 9.39 -3.08
CA VAL A 265 -12.25 9.25 -3.93
C VAL A 265 -11.87 7.77 -4.09
N GLY A 266 -12.01 6.95 -3.04
CA GLY A 266 -11.69 5.52 -3.08
C GLY A 266 -12.58 4.74 -4.04
N GLU A 267 -13.88 5.00 -4.03
CA GLU A 267 -14.87 4.38 -4.91
C GLU A 267 -14.64 4.77 -6.37
N GLN A 268 -14.43 6.07 -6.64
CA GLN A 268 -14.12 6.54 -8.01
C GLN A 268 -12.79 5.97 -8.51
N MET A 269 -11.75 5.97 -7.67
CA MET A 269 -10.44 5.44 -8.02
C MET A 269 -10.51 3.94 -8.30
N SER A 270 -11.22 3.18 -7.48
CA SER A 270 -11.38 1.73 -7.67
C SER A 270 -12.03 1.41 -9.02
N ALA A 271 -13.14 2.09 -9.35
CA ALA A 271 -13.81 1.90 -10.64
C ALA A 271 -12.93 2.35 -11.81
N MET A 272 -12.25 3.49 -11.67
CA MET A 272 -11.32 4.00 -12.68
C MET A 272 -10.18 3.01 -12.97
N GLU A 273 -9.55 2.47 -11.94
CA GLU A 273 -8.42 1.54 -12.08
C GLU A 273 -8.82 0.25 -12.78
N ILE A 274 -9.92 -0.39 -12.37
CA ILE A 274 -10.33 -1.66 -12.99
C ILE A 274 -10.78 -1.49 -14.44
N ILE A 275 -11.42 -0.36 -14.78
CA ILE A 275 -11.81 -0.05 -16.16
C ILE A 275 -10.57 0.23 -17.02
N GLN A 276 -9.62 1.04 -16.53
CA GLN A 276 -8.39 1.32 -17.26
C GLN A 276 -7.49 0.08 -17.39
N SER A 277 -7.57 -0.87 -16.44
CA SER A 277 -6.88 -2.15 -16.53
C SER A 277 -7.25 -2.94 -17.79
N LEU A 278 -8.36 -2.67 -18.47
CA LEU A 278 -8.66 -3.27 -19.79
C LEU A 278 -7.68 -2.84 -20.90
N LEU A 279 -6.92 -1.77 -20.69
CA LEU A 279 -6.07 -1.14 -21.69
C LEU A 279 -4.58 -1.50 -21.53
N TYR A 280 -4.21 -2.41 -20.62
CA TYR A 280 -2.80 -2.69 -20.33
C TYR A 280 -2.00 -3.18 -21.56
N THR A 281 -2.66 -3.76 -22.56
CA THR A 281 -2.03 -4.23 -23.81
C THR A 281 -1.84 -3.13 -24.86
N THR A 282 -2.45 -1.96 -24.67
CA THR A 282 -2.44 -0.87 -25.67
C THR A 282 -1.13 -0.07 -25.71
N LYS A 283 -0.28 -0.25 -24.69
CA LYS A 283 1.04 0.38 -24.58
C LYS A 283 2.09 -0.67 -24.21
N PRO A 284 3.35 -0.49 -24.64
CA PRO A 284 4.44 -1.34 -24.20
C PRO A 284 4.57 -1.26 -22.68
N GLY A 285 4.95 -2.39 -22.06
CA GLY A 285 5.00 -2.53 -20.60
C GLY A 285 6.03 -1.62 -19.92
N PRO A 286 6.09 -1.68 -18.57
CA PRO A 286 6.94 -0.85 -17.74
C PRO A 286 8.40 -0.93 -18.18
N VAL A 287 9.00 0.20 -18.55
CA VAL A 287 10.38 0.23 -19.05
C VAL A 287 11.41 -0.05 -17.96
N THR A 288 12.61 -0.40 -18.38
CA THR A 288 13.80 -0.50 -17.53
C THR A 288 14.81 0.54 -17.96
N LEU A 289 15.87 0.72 -17.18
CA LEU A 289 16.97 1.64 -17.52
C LEU A 289 17.51 1.36 -18.93
N ASP A 290 17.77 0.08 -19.25
CA ASP A 290 18.31 -0.33 -20.55
C ASP A 290 17.25 -0.43 -21.67
N LYS A 291 15.96 -0.31 -21.34
CA LYS A 291 14.84 -0.43 -22.29
C LYS A 291 14.05 0.87 -22.41
N GLY A 292 14.76 1.99 -22.45
CA GLY A 292 14.22 3.31 -22.76
C GLY A 292 13.64 4.07 -21.56
N GLY A 293 14.05 3.70 -20.34
CA GLY A 293 13.89 4.55 -19.15
C GLY A 293 14.63 5.87 -19.31
N ILE A 294 13.99 6.96 -18.87
CA ILE A 294 14.52 8.33 -19.02
C ILE A 294 14.80 9.02 -17.68
N SER A 295 14.34 8.43 -16.57
CA SER A 295 14.47 9.03 -15.25
C SER A 295 15.85 8.79 -14.67
N LYS A 296 16.49 9.83 -14.14
CA LYS A 296 17.89 9.75 -13.68
C LYS A 296 18.00 8.94 -12.38
N SER A 297 18.98 8.05 -12.27
CA SER A 297 19.26 7.35 -11.01
C SER A 297 20.08 8.23 -10.05
N ASN A 298 19.83 8.09 -8.75
CA ASN A 298 20.71 8.55 -7.69
C ASN A 298 20.77 7.45 -6.61
N PRO A 299 21.80 6.57 -6.62
CA PRO A 299 21.93 5.47 -5.67
C PRO A 299 22.02 5.91 -4.20
N ASN A 300 22.50 7.14 -3.95
CA ASN A 300 22.67 7.69 -2.60
C ASN A 300 21.47 8.52 -2.13
N ALA A 301 20.37 8.51 -2.90
CA ALA A 301 19.19 9.30 -2.55
C ALA A 301 18.66 8.88 -1.19
N GLY A 302 18.36 9.84 -0.31
CA GLY A 302 17.84 9.54 1.03
C GLY A 302 18.86 9.03 2.06
N ASP A 303 20.12 8.76 1.72
CA ASP A 303 21.12 8.23 2.67
C ASP A 303 21.43 9.18 3.82
N THR A 304 21.38 10.49 3.55
CA THR A 304 21.57 11.53 4.55
C THR A 304 20.29 11.88 5.31
N SER A 305 19.17 11.19 5.05
CA SER A 305 17.96 11.44 5.82
C SER A 305 18.17 10.97 7.24
N THR A 306 18.12 11.91 8.17
CA THR A 306 18.01 11.59 9.59
C THR A 306 16.56 11.15 9.84
N ASP A 307 16.38 9.91 10.30
CA ASP A 307 15.17 9.51 11.02
C ASP A 307 15.22 10.22 12.38
N THR A 308 15.24 11.56 12.38
CA THR A 308 15.36 12.35 13.59
C THR A 308 14.14 12.00 14.42
N PRO A 309 14.30 11.31 15.57
CA PRO A 309 13.18 11.19 16.49
C PRO A 309 12.81 12.64 16.80
N ILE A 310 11.55 13.01 16.58
CA ILE A 310 11.06 14.26 17.14
C ILE A 310 11.11 14.03 18.65
N THR A 311 12.22 14.43 19.27
CA THR A 311 12.39 14.38 20.71
C THR A 311 11.52 15.48 21.27
N PHE A 312 10.32 15.12 21.72
CA PHE A 312 9.57 16.00 22.59
C PHE A 312 10.38 16.17 23.89
N ASN A 313 10.47 17.41 24.38
CA ASN A 313 11.05 17.66 25.69
C ASN A 313 10.30 16.82 26.73
N SER A 314 11.03 16.30 27.72
CA SER A 314 10.41 15.60 28.85
C SER A 314 9.34 16.49 29.49
N ILE A 315 8.10 15.98 29.61
CA ILE A 315 7.00 16.70 30.24
C ILE A 315 7.41 17.05 31.67
N THR A 316 7.55 18.35 31.94
CA THR A 316 7.96 18.85 33.25
C THR A 316 6.78 18.85 34.23
N THR A 317 7.07 18.97 35.53
CA THR A 317 6.03 19.21 36.54
C THR A 317 5.23 20.48 36.23
N GLY A 318 5.88 21.49 35.64
CA GLY A 318 5.22 22.73 35.21
C GLY A 318 4.21 22.49 34.08
N ASP A 319 4.57 21.68 33.08
CA ASP A 319 3.67 21.31 31.98
C ASP A 319 2.44 20.55 32.48
N ARG A 320 2.65 19.61 33.43
CA ARG A 320 1.54 18.88 34.06
C ARG A 320 0.62 19.82 34.84
N ALA A 321 1.19 20.72 35.64
CA ALA A 321 0.42 21.68 36.42
C ALA A 321 -0.38 22.63 35.50
N GLY A 322 0.25 23.16 34.45
CA GLY A 322 -0.40 24.02 33.46
C GLY A 322 -1.53 23.31 32.73
N ALA A 323 -1.30 22.08 32.27
CA ALA A 323 -2.33 21.26 31.61
C ALA A 323 -3.51 20.95 32.56
N SER A 324 -3.25 20.62 33.82
CA SER A 324 -4.30 20.39 34.82
C SER A 324 -5.12 21.65 35.10
N ILE A 325 -4.46 22.81 35.28
CA ILE A 325 -5.15 24.09 35.48
C ILE A 325 -6.05 24.42 34.30
N LEU A 326 -5.52 24.32 33.07
CA LEU A 326 -6.29 24.59 31.86
C LEU A 326 -7.50 23.65 31.73
N THR A 327 -7.29 22.36 32.00
CA THR A 327 -8.36 21.34 31.97
C THR A 327 -9.45 21.66 33.00
N ILE A 328 -9.07 22.01 34.23
CA ILE A 328 -10.03 22.41 35.28
C ILE A 328 -10.81 23.65 34.85
N LEU A 329 -10.13 24.68 34.32
CA LEU A 329 -10.78 25.90 33.85
C LEU A 329 -11.80 25.61 32.75
N VAL A 330 -11.46 24.76 31.78
CA VAL A 330 -12.39 24.36 30.71
C VAL A 330 -13.59 23.59 31.28
N LEU A 331 -13.36 22.62 32.17
CA LEU A 331 -14.44 21.86 32.80
C LEU A 331 -15.37 22.75 33.62
N VAL A 332 -14.81 23.66 34.42
CA VAL A 332 -15.60 24.62 35.22
C VAL A 332 -16.40 25.55 34.32
N SER A 333 -15.81 26.07 33.24
CA SER A 333 -16.53 26.95 32.31
C SER A 333 -17.64 26.23 31.55
N ILE A 334 -17.45 24.96 31.18
CA ILE A 334 -18.52 24.12 30.62
C ILE A 334 -19.64 23.92 31.65
N LEU A 335 -19.32 23.59 32.89
CA LEU A 335 -20.32 23.35 33.95
C LEU A 335 -21.09 24.63 34.31
N VAL A 336 -20.41 25.76 34.44
CA VAL A 336 -21.04 27.07 34.69
C VAL A 336 -21.93 27.49 33.53
N GLY A 337 -21.45 27.30 32.29
CA GLY A 337 -22.25 27.57 31.08
C GLY A 337 -23.49 26.68 31.01
N ALA A 338 -23.36 25.39 31.30
CA ALA A 338 -24.48 24.45 31.35
C ALA A 338 -25.49 24.82 32.44
N TRP A 339 -25.03 25.19 33.64
CA TRP A 339 -25.89 25.64 34.73
C TRP A 339 -26.66 26.91 34.35
N TRP A 340 -25.99 27.92 33.78
CA TRP A 340 -26.61 29.17 33.34
C TRP A 340 -27.70 28.96 32.29
N MET A 341 -27.55 27.98 31.39
CA MET A 341 -28.58 27.66 30.40
C MET A 341 -29.83 26.98 30.98
N VAL A 342 -29.72 26.35 32.15
CA VAL A 342 -30.80 25.57 32.78
C VAL A 342 -31.43 26.30 33.97
N SER A 343 -30.79 27.37 34.46
CA SER A 343 -31.29 28.28 35.50
C SER A 343 -32.17 29.39 34.93
#